data_AF-W1YJ97-F1
#
_entry.id   AF-W1YJ97-F1
#
_cell.length_a   1.000
_cell.length_b   1.000
_cell.length_c   1.000
_cell.angle_alpha   90.00
_cell.angle_beta   90.00
_cell.angle_gamma   90.00
#
_symmetry.space_group_name_H-M   'P 1'
#
loop_
_entity.id
_entity.type
_entity.pdbx_description
1 polymer ?
#
loop_
_entity_poly.entity_id
_entity_poly.type
_entity_poly.pdbx_seq_one_letter_code
_entity_poly.pdbx_strand_id
1 'polypeptide(L)' 'VKKACSIISKAKRPLFLLGGGVSISGANDLMMKLVEKTGIPAVTTLMGKGAIDSRHPLYLGNIGIHGGYAPNVALTDGY' A
#
# COMPACT_ATOMS: atom_id res chain seq x y z
N VAL A 1 4.74 15.15 8.20
CA VAL A 1 3.75 15.09 7.08
C VAL A 1 4.21 15.85 5.83
N LYS A 2 4.47 17.18 5.86
CA LYS A 2 4.82 17.98 4.64
C LYS A 2 5.96 17.39 3.78
N LYS A 3 7.04 16.90 4.42
CA LYS A 3 8.16 16.25 3.72
C LYS A 3 7.72 15.00 2.94
N ALA A 4 6.93 14.14 3.57
CA ALA A 4 6.40 12.94 2.92
C ALA A 4 5.52 13.29 1.72
N CYS A 5 4.61 14.27 1.86
CA CYS A 5 3.79 14.75 0.75
C CYS A 5 4.65 15.28 -0.41
N SER A 6 5.70 16.05 -0.13
CA SER A 6 6.61 16.56 -1.17
C SER A 6 7.43 15.47 -1.85
N ILE A 7 7.74 14.37 -1.16
CA ILE A 7 8.45 13.24 -1.76
C ILE A 7 7.49 12.45 -2.64
N ILE A 8 6.30 12.13 -2.12
CA ILE A 8 5.24 11.42 -2.85
C ILE A 8 4.85 12.17 -4.12
N SER A 9 4.70 13.50 -4.07
CA SER A 9 4.30 14.29 -5.25
C SER A 9 5.35 14.35 -6.36
N LYS A 10 6.61 14.02 -6.06
CA LYS A 10 7.73 13.98 -7.02
C LYS A 10 8.10 12.55 -7.41
N ALA A 11 7.55 11.54 -6.74
CA ALA A 11 7.86 10.15 -7.00
C ALA A 11 7.25 9.73 -8.35
N LYS A 12 8.04 9.01 -9.17
CA LYS A 12 7.57 8.52 -10.48
C LYS A 12 6.62 7.32 -10.35
N ARG A 13 6.89 6.44 -9.39
CA ARG A 13 6.15 5.18 -9.14
C ARG A 13 5.99 4.96 -7.61
N PRO A 14 5.26 5.81 -6.89
CA PRO A 14 5.05 5.65 -5.45
C PRO A 14 4.21 4.40 -5.14
N LEU A 15 4.52 3.71 -4.04
CA LEU A 15 3.79 2.53 -3.58
C LEU A 15 3.57 2.62 -2.08
N PHE A 16 2.36 2.31 -1.61
CA PHE A 16 2.11 2.13 -0.18
C PHE A 16 2.42 0.70 0.25
N LEU A 17 3.32 0.54 1.23
CA LEU A 17 3.51 -0.73 1.94
C LEU A 17 2.82 -0.65 3.31
N LEU A 18 1.76 -1.45 3.46
CA LEU A 18 0.90 -1.43 4.64
C LEU A 18 1.23 -2.59 5.60
N GLY A 19 1.51 -2.26 6.86
CA GLY A 19 1.70 -3.24 7.94
C GLY A 19 0.46 -3.39 8.82
N GLY A 20 0.52 -4.31 9.80
CA GLY A 20 -0.59 -4.55 10.73
C GLY A 20 -0.96 -3.35 11.61
N GLY A 21 -0.07 -2.36 11.72
CA GLY A 21 -0.33 -1.11 12.43
C GLY A 21 -1.58 -0.37 11.94
N VAL A 22 -1.93 -0.48 10.65
CA VAL A 22 -3.15 0.17 10.09
C VAL A 22 -4.40 -0.33 10.79
N SER A 23 -4.54 -1.66 10.90
CA SER A 23 -5.69 -2.28 11.55
C SER A 23 -5.65 -2.11 13.07
N ILE A 24 -4.47 -2.22 13.68
CA ILE A 24 -4.30 -2.01 15.13
C ILE A 24 -4.73 -0.60 15.55
N SER A 25 -4.48 0.41 14.71
CA SER A 25 -4.92 1.79 14.97
C SER A 25 -6.35 2.10 14.53
N GLY A 26 -7.09 1.14 13.96
CA GLY A 26 -8.43 1.37 13.41
C GLY A 26 -8.47 2.31 12.20
N ALA A 27 -7.39 2.37 11.42
CA ALA A 27 -7.21 3.36 10.35
C ALA A 27 -7.54 2.84 8.94
N ASN A 28 -8.20 1.68 8.81
CA ASN A 28 -8.50 1.03 7.53
C ASN A 28 -9.25 1.97 6.58
N ASP A 29 -10.32 2.61 7.04
CA ASP A 29 -11.12 3.53 6.21
C ASP A 29 -10.34 4.78 5.79
N LEU A 30 -9.48 5.29 6.68
CA LEU A 30 -8.61 6.43 6.37
C LEU A 30 -7.55 6.05 5.33
N MET A 31 -6.97 4.85 5.46
CA MET A 31 -6.01 4.33 4.49
C MET A 31 -6.65 4.09 3.13
N MET A 32 -7.87 3.53 3.11
CA MET A 32 -8.66 3.34 1.88
C MET A 32 -8.88 4.67 1.17
N LYS A 33 -9.37 5.69 1.89
CA LYS A 33 -9.55 7.05 1.34
C LYS A 33 -8.26 7.67 0.83
N LEU A 34 -7.13 7.40 1.50
CA LEU A 34 -5.82 7.89 1.06
C LEU A 34 -5.38 7.23 -0.25
N VAL A 35 -5.56 5.90 -0.38
CA VAL A 35 -5.30 5.15 -1.62
C VAL A 35 -6.14 5.72 -2.76
N GLU A 36 -7.45 5.86 -2.56
CA GLU A 36 -8.37 6.40 -3.57
C GLU A 36 -8.03 7.84 -3.97
N LYS A 37 -7.75 8.70 -2.98
CA LYS A 37 -7.45 10.12 -3.23
C LYS A 37 -6.14 10.32 -3.98
N THR A 38 -5.15 9.46 -3.73
CA THR A 38 -3.82 9.62 -4.32
C THR A 38 -3.66 8.83 -5.61
N GLY A 39 -4.49 7.82 -5.86
CA GLY A 39 -4.32 6.87 -6.95
C GLY A 39 -3.09 5.98 -6.78
N ILE A 40 -2.44 6.01 -5.61
CA ILE A 40 -1.20 5.28 -5.34
C ILE A 40 -1.55 3.84 -5.01
N PRO A 41 -0.97 2.85 -5.71
CA PRO A 41 -1.22 1.45 -5.41
C PRO A 41 -0.70 1.06 -4.03
N ALA A 42 -1.24 -0.02 -3.50
CA ALA A 42 -0.88 -0.54 -2.19
C ALA A 42 -0.58 -2.04 -2.23
N VAL A 43 0.44 -2.41 -1.46
CA VAL A 43 0.76 -3.78 -1.08
C VAL A 43 0.73 -3.90 0.44
N THR A 44 0.56 -5.11 0.95
CA THR A 44 0.51 -5.38 2.39
C THR A 44 1.60 -6.36 2.80
N THR A 45 2.12 -6.23 4.03
CA THR A 45 2.77 -7.37 4.68
C THR A 45 1.73 -8.43 5.03
N LEU A 46 2.16 -9.63 5.42
CA LEU A 46 1.24 -10.65 5.93
C LEU A 46 0.36 -10.12 7.08
N MET A 47 0.95 -9.33 7.99
CA MET A 47 0.23 -8.73 9.12
C MET A 47 -0.65 -7.54 8.71
N GLY A 48 -0.36 -6.90 7.57
CA GLY A 48 -1.18 -5.83 7.00
C GLY A 48 -2.35 -6.34 6.16
N LYS A 49 -2.49 -7.65 5.94
CA LYS A 49 -3.59 -8.21 5.15
C LYS A 49 -4.94 -7.74 5.71
N GLY A 50 -5.76 -7.17 4.84
CA GLY A 50 -7.04 -6.56 5.23
C GLY A 50 -6.97 -5.09 5.65
N ALA A 51 -5.80 -4.44 5.53
CA ALA A 51 -5.66 -3.00 5.74
C ALA A 51 -6.53 -2.16 4.78
N ILE A 52 -6.79 -2.69 3.58
CA ILE A 52 -7.73 -2.16 2.57
C ILE A 52 -8.51 -3.34 1.92
N ASP A 53 -9.60 -3.07 1.18
CA ASP A 53 -10.35 -4.13 0.50
C ASP A 53 -9.46 -4.86 -0.51
N SER A 54 -9.31 -6.17 -0.32
CA SER A 54 -8.52 -7.05 -1.20
C SER A 54 -9.00 -7.12 -2.66
N ARG A 55 -10.21 -6.65 -2.95
CA ARG A 55 -10.77 -6.57 -4.32
C ARG A 55 -10.58 -5.19 -4.94
N HIS A 56 -10.01 -4.24 -4.21
CA HIS A 56 -9.80 -2.89 -4.73
C HIS A 56 -8.78 -2.91 -5.88
N PRO A 57 -9.04 -2.20 -7.01
CA PRO A 57 -8.16 -2.25 -8.18
C PRO A 57 -6.74 -1.75 -7.93
N LEU A 58 -6.53 -0.90 -6.91
CA LEU A 58 -5.21 -0.42 -6.52
C LEU A 58 -4.49 -1.32 -5.50
N TYR A 59 -5.08 -2.44 -5.10
CA TYR A 59 -4.44 -3.42 -4.22
C TYR A 59 -3.71 -4.48 -5.05
N LEU A 60 -2.39 -4.53 -4.93
CA LEU A 60 -1.53 -5.44 -5.71
C LEU A 60 -1.28 -6.77 -5.00
N GLY A 61 -1.70 -6.92 -3.74
CA GLY A 61 -1.55 -8.15 -2.97
C GLY A 61 -0.56 -8.04 -1.80
N ASN A 62 -0.27 -9.20 -1.20
CA ASN A 62 0.66 -9.30 -0.08
C ASN A 62 2.10 -9.55 -0.57
N ILE A 63 3.08 -8.91 0.06
CA ILE A 63 4.51 -9.17 -0.14
C ILE A 63 5.04 -10.26 0.81
N GLY A 64 6.20 -10.81 0.49
CA GLY A 64 6.97 -11.75 1.31
C GLY A 64 7.12 -13.12 0.67
N ILE A 65 7.66 -14.08 1.44
CA ILE A 65 7.95 -15.46 0.99
C ILE A 65 6.71 -16.28 0.65
N HIS A 66 5.55 -15.89 1.18
CA HIS A 66 4.23 -16.43 0.85
C HIS A 66 3.39 -15.40 0.07
N GLY A 67 4.01 -14.30 -0.36
CA GLY A 67 3.40 -13.22 -1.11
C GLY A 67 3.32 -13.52 -2.60
N GLY A 68 2.60 -12.68 -3.35
CA GLY A 68 2.51 -12.82 -4.80
C GLY A 68 3.76 -12.33 -5.52
N TYR A 69 4.00 -12.81 -6.74
CA TYR A 69 5.07 -12.29 -7.60
C TYR A 69 4.88 -10.80 -7.92
N ALA A 70 3.69 -10.41 -8.37
CA ALA A 70 3.36 -9.02 -8.70
C ALA A 70 3.60 -8.02 -7.54
N PRO A 71 3.12 -8.25 -6.30
CA PRO A 71 3.40 -7.32 -5.20
C PRO A 71 4.88 -7.30 -4.79
N ASN A 72 5.61 -8.41 -4.91
CA ASN A 72 7.05 -8.44 -4.63
C ASN A 72 7.84 -7.63 -5.68
N VAL A 73 7.55 -7.80 -6.97
CA VAL A 73 8.18 -7.02 -8.06
C VAL A 73 7.79 -5.54 -7.98
N ALA A 74 6.53 -5.23 -7.67
CA ALA A 74 6.09 -3.85 -7.49
C ALA A 74 6.88 -3.13 -6.39
N LEU A 75 7.31 -3.86 -5.35
CA LEU A 75 8.12 -3.31 -4.27
C LEU A 75 9.59 -3.11 -4.66
N THR A 76 10.21 -4.06 -5.37
CA THR A 76 11.65 -4.01 -5.69
C THR A 76 11.95 -3.21 -6.94
N ASP A 77 11.13 -3.38 -7.98
CA ASP A 77 11.40 -2.89 -9.34
C ASP A 77 10.41 -1.78 -9.75
N GLY A 78 9.34 -1.60 -8.97
CA GLY A 78 8.26 -0.64 -9.21
C GLY A 78 7.18 -1.18 -10.17
N TYR A 79 5.96 -0.63 -10.09
CA TYR A 79 4.77 -1.04 -10.87
C TYR A 79 4.60 -0.29 -12.19
#